data_AF-A0A5J4Y6J4-F1
#
_entry.id   AF-A0A5J4Y6J4-F1
#
_cell.length_a   1.000
_cell.length_b   1.000
_cell.length_c   1.000
_cell.angle_alpha   90.00
_cell.angle_beta   90.00
_cell.angle_gamma   90.00
#
_symmetry.space_group_name_H-M   'P 1'
#
loop_
_entity.id
_entity.type
_entity.pdbx_description
1 polymer ?
#
loop_
_entity_poly.entity_id
_entity_poly.type
_entity_poly.pdbx_seq_one_letter_code
_entity_poly.pdbx_strand_id
1 'polypeptide(L)'
;MPHPRVSSLHVYPVKACKGIDVEAAWFERTGLAYDRNWMIVKEEKGKFVTQRQVAKLALIATGIPQDVLKQSSQSPPEGAVLTLEAPGMDKLQIPLGTSGPLKEVSCWEFQGTAYDQGEEAAAWLSKYLEGPHRLVRYAGGASEAHEVLDSSRRPADARWVTDQEVAFADGYPALIVSEGLLEQLNTRLEKPLPMNRFRPNIVVTDCAAAAEDGWIEYGIGKDVLVESVKPCDRCTVTCTDQDTAEVGKEPLVTLKKFRSSAALGWDMSKSAVYFGWNIVPKAQGAVHVDDDILIIKRREKNVAVPSKNEKVPSATAKPQVKVKSQRDMIKEGLWAALQGASVAVAVAGILMSLMYYLIKSTTPTADIVHEPT
;
A
#
# COMPACT_ATOMS: atom_id res chain seq x y z
N MET A 1 0.43 -17.83 19.12
CA MET A 1 -0.81 -17.17 18.64
C MET A 1 -0.65 -16.98 17.13
N PRO A 2 -1.71 -16.91 16.32
CA PRO A 2 -1.55 -16.53 14.91
C PRO A 2 -0.85 -15.17 14.84
N HIS A 3 0.27 -15.12 14.13
CA HIS A 3 1.01 -13.89 13.87
C HIS A 3 0.63 -13.46 12.46
N PRO A 4 -0.15 -12.38 12.29
CA PRO A 4 -0.57 -11.99 10.96
C PRO A 4 0.66 -11.64 10.12
N ARG A 5 0.65 -12.03 8.85
CA ARG A 5 1.72 -11.73 7.89
C ARG A 5 1.16 -11.38 6.53
N VAL A 6 1.97 -10.76 5.69
CA VAL A 6 1.62 -10.48 4.28
C VAL A 6 1.60 -11.79 3.50
N SER A 7 0.48 -12.11 2.85
CA SER A 7 0.36 -13.29 1.99
C SER A 7 0.48 -12.97 0.50
N SER A 8 0.07 -11.78 0.08
CA SER A 8 0.29 -11.29 -1.29
C SER A 8 0.35 -9.78 -1.36
N LEU A 9 1.10 -9.28 -2.35
CA LEU A 9 1.19 -7.87 -2.70
C LEU A 9 0.72 -7.66 -4.13
N HIS A 10 0.00 -6.55 -4.33
CA HIS A 10 -0.52 -6.18 -5.63
C HIS A 10 -0.32 -4.69 -5.91
N VAL A 11 0.18 -4.41 -7.11
CA VAL A 11 0.31 -3.04 -7.64
C VAL A 11 -0.60 -2.90 -8.85
N TYR A 12 -1.27 -1.76 -8.98
CA TYR A 12 -2.16 -1.47 -10.10
C TYR A 12 -1.67 -0.21 -10.81
N PRO A 13 -0.66 -0.32 -11.69
CA PRO A 13 0.02 0.82 -12.29
C PRO A 13 -0.93 1.85 -12.89
N VAL A 14 -1.90 1.39 -13.68
CA VAL A 14 -2.91 2.24 -14.31
C VAL A 14 -4.24 2.12 -13.57
N LYS A 15 -4.81 3.26 -13.17
CA LYS A 15 -6.15 3.34 -12.57
C LYS A 15 -7.15 2.55 -13.41
N ALA A 16 -7.93 1.70 -12.73
CA ALA A 16 -9.00 0.88 -13.31
C ALA A 16 -8.53 -0.25 -14.27
N CYS A 17 -7.23 -0.44 -14.48
CA CYS A 17 -6.69 -1.56 -15.26
C CYS A 17 -6.31 -2.75 -14.37
N LYS A 18 -5.85 -3.85 -14.98
CA LYS A 18 -5.42 -5.06 -14.26
C LYS A 18 -4.20 -4.77 -13.38
N GLY A 19 -4.15 -5.40 -12.21
CA GLY A 19 -2.99 -5.34 -11.32
C GLY A 19 -1.91 -6.34 -11.71
N ILE A 20 -0.76 -6.20 -11.07
CA ILE A 20 0.36 -7.13 -11.10
C ILE A 20 0.63 -7.63 -9.68
N ASP A 21 0.90 -8.92 -9.57
CA ASP A 21 1.35 -9.55 -8.33
C ASP A 21 2.85 -9.34 -8.19
N VAL A 22 3.31 -9.04 -6.98
CA VAL A 22 4.72 -8.71 -6.71
C VAL A 22 5.19 -9.40 -5.44
N GLU A 23 6.47 -9.73 -5.38
CA GLU A 23 7.08 -10.31 -4.18
C GLU A 23 7.51 -9.23 -3.17
N ALA A 24 7.78 -8.02 -3.67
CA ALA A 24 8.13 -6.87 -2.85
C ALA A 24 7.82 -5.57 -3.58
N ALA A 25 7.52 -4.52 -2.82
CA ALA A 25 7.39 -3.17 -3.34
C ALA A 25 7.83 -2.12 -2.31
N TRP A 26 8.41 -1.02 -2.78
CA TRP A 26 8.68 0.14 -1.93
C TRP A 26 7.38 0.86 -1.59
N PHE A 27 7.13 1.13 -0.30
CA PHE A 27 5.95 1.85 0.16
C PHE A 27 6.29 3.33 0.36
N GLU A 28 5.86 4.15 -0.59
CA GLU A 28 6.02 5.60 -0.62
C GLU A 28 4.84 6.30 0.03
N ARG A 29 4.95 7.62 0.23
CA ARG A 29 3.81 8.43 0.70
C ARG A 29 2.55 8.16 -0.11
N THR A 30 2.62 8.09 -1.44
CA THR A 30 1.46 7.97 -2.31
C THR A 30 0.91 6.55 -2.47
N GLY A 31 1.59 5.52 -1.96
CA GLY A 31 1.20 4.11 -2.08
C GLY A 31 2.40 3.18 -2.27
N LEU A 32 2.15 1.92 -2.60
CA LEU A 32 3.20 1.06 -3.15
C LEU A 32 3.74 1.70 -4.44
N ALA A 33 5.03 1.57 -4.70
CA ALA A 33 5.69 2.17 -5.85
C ALA A 33 4.91 1.87 -7.13
N TYR A 34 4.68 2.93 -7.92
CA TYR A 34 3.92 2.90 -9.17
C TYR A 34 2.42 2.60 -9.05
N ASP A 35 1.87 2.38 -7.87
CA ASP A 35 0.46 2.07 -7.69
C ASP A 35 -0.45 3.27 -8.06
N ARG A 36 -1.25 3.09 -9.11
CA ARG A 36 -2.10 4.13 -9.72
C ARG A 36 -1.31 5.42 -10.02
N ASN A 37 -0.06 5.29 -10.43
CA ASN A 37 0.71 6.43 -10.96
C ASN A 37 0.22 6.86 -12.34
N TRP A 38 -0.53 6.02 -13.05
CA TRP A 38 -1.15 6.38 -14.32
C TRP A 38 -2.67 6.36 -14.27
N MET A 39 -3.27 7.15 -15.15
CA MET A 39 -4.71 7.23 -15.31
C MET A 39 -5.06 7.44 -16.78
N ILE A 40 -6.13 6.79 -17.22
CA ILE A 40 -6.70 7.02 -18.55
C ILE A 40 -7.72 8.16 -18.43
N VAL A 41 -7.61 9.13 -19.33
CA VAL A 41 -8.49 10.31 -19.38
C VAL A 41 -9.10 10.47 -20.76
N LYS A 42 -10.30 11.08 -20.82
CA LYS A 42 -10.84 11.59 -22.09
C LYS A 42 -9.99 12.76 -22.57
N GLU A 43 -9.70 12.80 -23.86
CA GLU A 43 -8.79 13.80 -24.44
C GLU A 43 -9.26 15.25 -24.23
N GLU A 44 -10.54 15.53 -24.49
CA GLU A 44 -11.11 16.89 -24.50
C GLU A 44 -10.97 17.60 -23.14
N LYS A 45 -11.34 16.93 -22.04
CA LYS A 45 -11.48 17.55 -20.70
C LYS A 45 -10.57 16.95 -19.63
N GLY A 46 -9.70 16.01 -19.98
CA GLY A 46 -8.83 15.33 -19.01
C GLY A 46 -9.58 14.58 -17.91
N LYS A 47 -10.87 14.27 -18.13
CA LYS A 47 -11.70 13.57 -17.15
C LYS A 47 -11.32 12.10 -17.12
N PHE A 48 -10.99 11.59 -15.94
CA PHE A 48 -10.69 10.19 -15.73
C PHE A 48 -11.79 9.23 -16.19
N VAL A 49 -11.38 8.06 -16.66
CA VAL A 49 -12.25 6.95 -17.06
C VAL A 49 -12.17 5.84 -16.01
N THR A 50 -13.29 5.18 -15.73
CA THR A 50 -13.35 4.09 -14.73
C THR A 50 -14.08 2.86 -15.28
N GLN A 51 -13.88 1.71 -14.63
CA GLN A 51 -14.64 0.48 -14.93
C GLN A 51 -16.16 0.66 -14.79
N ARG A 52 -16.64 1.66 -14.03
CA ARG A 52 -18.07 1.97 -13.93
C ARG A 52 -18.66 2.46 -15.26
N GLN A 53 -17.83 3.09 -16.09
CA GLN A 53 -18.20 3.62 -17.40
C GLN A 53 -17.80 2.64 -18.51
N VAL A 54 -16.61 2.05 -18.39
CA VAL A 54 -16.01 1.19 -19.40
C VAL A 54 -15.39 -0.03 -18.72
N ALA A 55 -16.18 -1.10 -18.56
CA ALA A 55 -15.72 -2.32 -17.88
C ALA A 55 -14.51 -2.98 -18.56
N LYS A 56 -14.38 -2.83 -19.90
CA LYS A 56 -13.24 -3.31 -20.71
C LYS A 56 -11.87 -2.84 -20.18
N LEU A 57 -11.80 -1.75 -19.40
CA LEU A 57 -10.56 -1.34 -18.73
C LEU A 57 -9.96 -2.46 -17.87
N ALA A 58 -10.78 -3.34 -17.29
CA ALA A 58 -10.32 -4.49 -16.52
C ALA A 58 -9.46 -5.47 -17.33
N LEU A 59 -9.61 -5.48 -18.66
CA LEU A 59 -8.91 -6.37 -19.58
C LEU A 59 -7.57 -5.80 -20.06
N ILE A 60 -7.25 -4.55 -19.72
CA ILE A 60 -5.94 -3.99 -19.99
C ILE A 60 -4.97 -4.53 -18.93
N ALA A 61 -4.15 -5.50 -19.33
CA ALA A 61 -3.06 -6.01 -18.52
C ALA A 61 -1.94 -4.97 -18.45
N THR A 62 -1.35 -4.83 -17.27
CA THR A 62 -0.23 -3.92 -17.02
C THR A 62 1.01 -4.72 -16.65
N GLY A 63 2.19 -4.15 -16.88
CA GLY A 63 3.45 -4.76 -16.48
C GLY A 63 4.51 -3.71 -16.17
N ILE A 64 5.25 -3.94 -15.08
CA ILE A 64 6.47 -3.22 -14.70
C ILE A 64 7.46 -4.30 -14.22
N PRO A 65 8.76 -4.22 -14.57
CA PRO A 65 9.75 -5.17 -14.07
C PRO A 65 9.77 -5.24 -12.53
N GLN A 66 9.84 -6.45 -11.97
CA GLN A 66 9.72 -6.72 -10.52
C GLN A 66 10.79 -6.00 -9.68
N ASP A 67 11.99 -5.83 -10.22
CA ASP A 67 13.12 -5.15 -9.58
C ASP A 67 12.91 -3.63 -9.49
N VAL A 68 12.20 -3.04 -10.46
CA VAL A 68 11.88 -1.60 -10.48
C VAL A 68 10.91 -1.22 -9.36
N LEU A 69 9.99 -2.11 -9.00
CA LEU A 69 8.99 -1.90 -7.95
C LEU A 69 9.58 -1.85 -6.53
N LYS A 70 10.82 -2.31 -6.35
CA LYS A 70 11.54 -2.29 -5.06
C LYS A 70 12.18 -0.94 -4.75
N GLN A 71 12.05 0.03 -5.65
CA GLN A 71 12.62 1.37 -5.55
C GLN A 71 11.53 2.43 -5.69
N SER A 72 11.90 3.68 -5.38
CA SER A 72 10.99 4.82 -5.50
C SER A 72 10.56 5.05 -6.95
N SER A 73 9.26 5.23 -7.15
CA SER A 73 8.61 5.56 -8.41
C SER A 73 9.01 6.93 -8.96
N GLN A 74 9.65 7.76 -8.13
CA GLN A 74 10.19 9.07 -8.48
C GLN A 74 11.60 8.99 -9.09
N SER A 75 12.27 7.83 -9.01
CA SER A 75 13.61 7.61 -9.57
C SER A 75 13.67 6.28 -10.35
N PRO A 76 12.87 6.16 -11.43
CA PRO A 76 12.85 4.94 -12.24
C PRO A 76 14.22 4.67 -12.88
N PRO A 77 14.67 3.41 -12.94
CA PRO A 77 15.87 3.04 -13.69
C PRO A 77 15.77 3.42 -15.17
N GLU A 78 16.91 3.78 -15.77
CA GLU A 78 16.98 4.11 -17.19
C GLU A 78 16.51 2.92 -18.05
N GLY A 79 15.70 3.20 -19.07
CA GLY A 79 15.14 2.18 -19.97
C GLY A 79 14.01 1.33 -19.38
N ALA A 80 13.64 1.50 -18.11
CA ALA A 80 12.48 0.82 -17.54
C ALA A 80 11.17 1.30 -18.22
N VAL A 81 10.25 0.37 -18.45
CA VAL A 81 8.99 0.64 -19.16
C VAL A 81 7.77 0.12 -18.38
N LEU A 82 6.66 0.85 -18.52
CA LEU A 82 5.31 0.35 -18.29
C LEU A 82 4.86 -0.36 -19.57
N THR A 83 4.32 -1.57 -19.46
CA THR A 83 3.73 -2.28 -20.59
C THR A 83 2.22 -2.36 -20.48
N LEU A 84 1.51 -2.14 -21.59
CA LEU A 84 0.06 -2.36 -21.69
C LEU A 84 -0.23 -3.43 -22.74
N GLU A 85 -1.10 -4.37 -22.39
CA GLU A 85 -1.56 -5.44 -23.29
C GLU A 85 -3.09 -5.55 -23.17
N ALA A 86 -3.78 -5.73 -24.29
CA ALA A 86 -5.23 -5.89 -24.31
C ALA A 86 -5.67 -6.80 -25.47
N PRO A 87 -6.85 -7.45 -25.38
CA PRO A 87 -7.35 -8.32 -26.43
C PRO A 87 -7.38 -7.64 -27.81
N GLY A 88 -6.73 -8.25 -28.79
CA GLY A 88 -6.69 -7.76 -30.18
C GLY A 88 -5.79 -6.54 -30.42
N MET A 89 -4.92 -6.21 -29.47
CA MET A 89 -3.98 -5.08 -29.56
C MET A 89 -2.53 -5.58 -29.45
N ASP A 90 -1.63 -4.93 -30.18
CA ASP A 90 -0.19 -5.13 -29.99
C ASP A 90 0.25 -4.61 -28.62
N LYS A 91 1.31 -5.21 -28.06
CA LYS A 91 1.88 -4.76 -26.80
C LYS A 91 2.43 -3.35 -26.93
N LEU A 92 2.00 -2.45 -26.04
CA LEU A 92 2.53 -1.09 -25.95
C LEU A 92 3.58 -1.01 -24.84
N GLN A 93 4.68 -0.31 -25.09
CA GLN A 93 5.72 -0.02 -24.11
C GLN A 93 5.85 1.49 -23.94
N ILE A 94 5.76 1.96 -22.69
CA ILE A 94 5.81 3.38 -22.34
C ILE A 94 6.99 3.58 -21.38
N PRO A 95 7.98 4.42 -21.70
CA PRO A 95 9.08 4.71 -20.78
C PRO A 95 8.55 5.20 -19.43
N LEU A 96 9.17 4.76 -18.34
CA LEU A 96 8.86 5.26 -17.00
C LEU A 96 9.42 6.68 -16.76
N GLY A 97 9.43 7.57 -17.75
CA GLY A 97 9.89 8.95 -17.59
C GLY A 97 9.04 9.75 -16.59
N THR A 98 9.68 10.56 -15.75
CA THR A 98 9.06 11.39 -14.70
C THR A 98 8.80 12.83 -15.14
N SER A 99 8.90 13.13 -16.43
CA SER A 99 8.67 14.45 -16.99
C SER A 99 7.95 14.35 -18.34
N GLY A 100 7.36 15.46 -18.77
CA GLY A 100 6.64 15.56 -20.03
C GLY A 100 5.75 16.80 -20.10
N PRO A 101 5.01 16.98 -21.21
CA PRO A 101 3.99 18.02 -21.31
C PRO A 101 2.93 17.83 -20.23
N LEU A 102 2.55 18.92 -19.55
CA LEU A 102 1.46 18.89 -18.57
C LEU A 102 0.10 18.97 -19.27
N LYS A 103 -0.86 18.19 -18.76
CA LYS A 103 -2.26 18.20 -19.16
C LYS A 103 -3.14 18.43 -17.94
N GLU A 104 -4.16 19.28 -18.09
CA GLU A 104 -5.21 19.42 -17.07
C GLU A 104 -6.02 18.14 -16.96
N VAL A 105 -6.27 17.70 -15.72
CA VAL A 105 -6.99 16.47 -15.42
C VAL A 105 -7.93 16.66 -14.24
N SER A 106 -8.96 15.81 -14.18
CA SER A 106 -9.82 15.69 -13.01
C SER A 106 -9.93 14.24 -12.56
N CYS A 107 -9.86 14.03 -11.24
CA CYS A 107 -10.02 12.74 -10.58
C CYS A 107 -10.83 12.93 -9.29
N TRP A 108 -12.11 12.57 -9.32
CA TRP A 108 -13.04 12.90 -8.23
C TRP A 108 -13.10 14.41 -7.98
N GLU A 109 -12.96 14.87 -6.74
CA GLU A 109 -12.91 16.29 -6.37
C GLU A 109 -11.58 16.97 -6.73
N PHE A 110 -10.56 16.19 -7.12
CA PHE A 110 -9.27 16.76 -7.53
C PHE A 110 -9.36 17.31 -8.96
N GLN A 111 -8.88 18.55 -9.13
CA GLN A 111 -8.59 19.21 -10.40
C GLN A 111 -7.14 19.67 -10.35
N GLY A 112 -6.36 19.32 -11.35
CA GLY A 112 -4.93 19.60 -11.35
C GLY A 112 -4.26 19.19 -12.64
N THR A 113 -2.95 18.91 -12.58
CA THR A 113 -2.16 18.57 -13.76
C THR A 113 -1.44 17.23 -13.64
N ALA A 114 -1.16 16.62 -14.78
CA ALA A 114 -0.46 15.35 -14.92
C ALA A 114 0.40 15.35 -16.20
N TYR A 115 1.45 14.53 -16.25
CA TYR A 115 2.28 14.41 -17.45
C TYR A 115 1.57 13.57 -18.51
N ASP A 116 1.39 14.12 -19.71
CA ASP A 116 0.91 13.39 -20.87
C ASP A 116 1.96 12.35 -21.30
N GLN A 117 1.52 11.14 -21.65
CA GLN A 117 2.41 10.03 -22.03
C GLN A 117 2.57 9.89 -23.56
N GLY A 118 2.09 10.87 -24.34
CA GLY A 118 2.37 11.00 -25.76
C GLY A 118 1.34 10.36 -26.69
N GLU A 119 1.53 10.63 -27.98
CA GLU A 119 0.59 10.27 -29.05
C GLU A 119 0.45 8.77 -29.26
N GLU A 120 1.52 7.99 -29.05
CA GLU A 120 1.46 6.53 -29.21
C GLU A 120 0.52 5.89 -28.18
N ALA A 121 0.65 6.27 -26.91
CA ALA A 121 -0.23 5.81 -25.85
C ALA A 121 -1.68 6.30 -26.06
N ALA A 122 -1.86 7.54 -26.53
CA ALA A 122 -3.17 8.08 -26.87
C ALA A 122 -3.83 7.30 -28.02
N ALA A 123 -3.10 7.03 -29.11
CA ALA A 123 -3.61 6.28 -30.26
C ALA A 123 -3.97 4.84 -29.88
N TRP A 124 -3.12 4.16 -29.11
CA TRP A 124 -3.36 2.79 -28.64
C TRP A 124 -4.64 2.70 -27.79
N LEU A 125 -4.78 3.59 -26.79
CA LEU A 125 -5.95 3.63 -25.93
C LEU A 125 -7.21 4.04 -26.69
N SER A 126 -7.08 4.99 -27.62
CA SER A 126 -8.22 5.48 -28.38
C SER A 126 -8.78 4.42 -29.32
N LYS A 127 -7.89 3.60 -29.91
CA LYS A 127 -8.27 2.42 -30.70
C LYS A 127 -8.97 1.37 -29.84
N TYR A 128 -8.40 1.01 -28.68
CA TYR A 128 -8.97 -0.04 -27.84
C TYR A 128 -10.30 0.35 -27.16
N LEU A 129 -10.43 1.61 -26.74
CA LEU A 129 -11.61 2.13 -26.03
C LEU A 129 -12.63 2.80 -26.94
N GLU A 130 -12.41 2.78 -28.26
CA GLU A 130 -13.34 3.27 -29.28
C GLU A 130 -13.73 4.75 -29.07
N GLY A 131 -12.73 5.63 -28.90
CA GLY A 131 -12.93 7.07 -28.74
C GLY A 131 -11.67 7.80 -28.27
N PRO A 132 -11.65 9.14 -28.24
CA PRO A 132 -10.43 9.90 -27.95
C PRO A 132 -10.04 9.84 -26.46
N HIS A 133 -8.94 9.15 -26.18
CA HIS A 133 -8.39 8.91 -24.85
C HIS A 133 -6.88 9.14 -24.81
N ARG A 134 -6.39 9.55 -23.64
CA ARG A 134 -4.94 9.71 -23.40
C ARG A 134 -4.55 9.03 -22.09
N LEU A 135 -3.29 8.61 -22.02
CA LEU A 135 -2.68 8.16 -20.78
C LEU A 135 -1.94 9.34 -20.15
N VAL A 136 -2.14 9.53 -18.84
CA VAL A 136 -1.41 10.52 -18.06
C VAL A 136 -0.70 9.86 -16.89
N ARG A 137 0.45 10.40 -16.50
CA ARG A 137 1.22 10.03 -15.31
C ARG A 137 1.10 11.11 -14.24
N TYR A 138 0.97 10.68 -12.99
CA TYR A 138 0.94 11.55 -11.84
C TYR A 138 2.22 12.39 -11.77
N ALA A 139 2.04 13.71 -11.70
CA ALA A 139 3.14 14.68 -11.66
C ALA A 139 3.45 15.18 -10.24
N GLY A 140 2.71 14.69 -9.24
CA GLY A 140 3.00 14.97 -7.84
C GLY A 140 4.02 14.00 -7.23
N GLY A 141 4.44 14.31 -5.99
CA GLY A 141 5.53 13.63 -5.30
C GLY A 141 6.85 14.37 -5.48
N ALA A 142 7.58 14.61 -4.38
CA ALA A 142 8.86 15.31 -4.40
C ALA A 142 9.87 14.54 -5.26
N SER A 143 10.26 15.12 -6.40
CA SER A 143 11.50 14.76 -7.07
C SER A 143 12.52 15.87 -6.79
N GLU A 144 13.78 15.51 -6.53
CA GLU A 144 14.85 16.51 -6.38
C GLU A 144 15.16 17.22 -7.72
N ALA A 145 14.72 16.65 -8.84
CA ALA A 145 15.03 17.11 -10.19
C ALA A 145 14.10 18.20 -10.72
N HIS A 146 12.87 18.31 -10.20
CA HIS A 146 11.85 19.24 -10.71
C HIS A 146 11.00 19.83 -9.59
N GLU A 147 10.75 21.13 -9.67
CA GLU A 147 9.80 21.82 -8.81
C GLU A 147 8.40 21.24 -9.02
N VAL A 148 7.87 20.58 -7.98
CA VAL A 148 6.53 19.99 -8.01
C VAL A 148 5.53 21.13 -7.85
N LEU A 149 4.72 21.35 -8.88
CA LEU A 149 3.63 22.32 -8.81
C LEU A 149 2.59 21.84 -7.79
N ASP A 150 2.09 22.76 -6.95
CA ASP A 150 1.03 22.43 -5.98
C ASP A 150 -0.22 21.89 -6.68
N SER A 151 -0.50 22.35 -7.91
CA SER A 151 -1.57 21.85 -8.76
C SER A 151 -1.42 20.39 -9.21
N SER A 152 -0.25 19.77 -9.03
CA SER A 152 -0.01 18.35 -9.30
C SER A 152 -0.11 17.48 -8.04
N ARG A 153 -0.15 18.08 -6.85
CA ARG A 153 -0.25 17.36 -5.56
C ARG A 153 -1.72 17.05 -5.26
N ARG A 154 -2.01 15.80 -4.92
CA ARG A 154 -3.39 15.36 -4.66
C ARG A 154 -3.50 14.89 -3.21
N PRO A 155 -4.12 15.68 -2.32
CA PRO A 155 -4.28 15.31 -0.93
C PRO A 155 -5.32 14.19 -0.78
N ALA A 156 -5.11 13.33 0.22
CA ALA A 156 -6.13 12.44 0.73
C ALA A 156 -7.22 13.23 1.48
N ASP A 157 -8.33 12.56 1.81
CA ASP A 157 -9.45 13.19 2.50
C ASP A 157 -9.07 13.64 3.92
N ALA A 158 -8.96 14.96 4.09
CA ALA A 158 -8.55 15.62 5.34
C ALA A 158 -9.45 15.30 6.54
N ARG A 159 -10.65 14.77 6.33
CA ARG A 159 -11.52 14.29 7.43
C ARG A 159 -10.96 13.07 8.14
N TRP A 160 -10.11 12.30 7.47
CA TRP A 160 -9.57 11.03 7.98
C TRP A 160 -8.07 11.08 8.23
N VAL A 161 -7.33 11.87 7.44
CA VAL A 161 -5.87 11.99 7.57
C VAL A 161 -5.41 13.34 7.06
N THR A 162 -4.50 13.99 7.78
CA THR A 162 -3.85 15.23 7.36
C THR A 162 -2.45 14.95 6.82
N ASP A 163 -1.95 15.82 5.93
CA ASP A 163 -0.59 15.72 5.36
C ASP A 163 -0.30 14.36 4.71
N GLN A 164 -1.25 13.89 3.91
CA GLN A 164 -1.12 12.66 3.14
C GLN A 164 -1.50 12.92 1.69
N GLU A 165 -0.65 12.47 0.77
CA GLU A 165 -0.91 12.50 -0.66
C GLU A 165 -1.35 11.13 -1.16
N VAL A 166 -2.03 11.14 -2.30
CA VAL A 166 -2.43 9.95 -3.04
C VAL A 166 -2.26 10.26 -4.53
N ALA A 167 -1.74 9.30 -5.30
CA ALA A 167 -1.68 9.42 -6.76
C ALA A 167 -3.10 9.32 -7.38
N PHE A 168 -3.35 8.48 -8.37
CA PHE A 168 -4.70 8.31 -8.94
C PHE A 168 -5.55 7.21 -8.29
N ALA A 169 -5.15 6.68 -7.12
CA ALA A 169 -5.99 5.80 -6.31
C ALA A 169 -7.26 6.54 -5.83
N ASP A 170 -8.30 5.83 -5.37
CA ASP A 170 -9.60 6.49 -5.12
C ASP A 170 -9.56 7.52 -3.98
N GLY A 171 -8.84 7.24 -2.89
CA GLY A 171 -8.72 8.21 -1.79
C GLY A 171 -7.53 8.06 -0.85
N TYR A 172 -6.85 6.91 -0.85
CA TYR A 172 -5.75 6.63 0.07
C TYR A 172 -4.65 5.81 -0.61
N PRO A 173 -3.40 5.85 -0.07
CA PRO A 173 -2.22 5.20 -0.62
C PRO A 173 -2.34 3.70 -0.87
N ALA A 174 -2.95 2.96 0.06
CA ALA A 174 -3.08 1.51 -0.08
C ALA A 174 -4.34 0.96 0.59
N LEU A 175 -4.74 -0.24 0.17
CA LEU A 175 -5.83 -1.03 0.75
C LEU A 175 -5.28 -2.35 1.30
N ILE A 176 -5.59 -2.65 2.56
CA ILE A 176 -5.30 -3.94 3.22
C ILE A 176 -6.57 -4.78 3.39
N VAL A 177 -6.47 -6.09 3.19
CA VAL A 177 -7.58 -7.05 3.35
C VAL A 177 -7.05 -8.37 3.91
N SER A 178 -7.78 -9.02 4.82
CA SER A 178 -7.46 -10.39 5.25
C SER A 178 -8.05 -11.46 4.31
N GLU A 179 -7.31 -12.55 4.11
CA GLU A 179 -7.81 -13.75 3.41
C GLU A 179 -9.08 -14.29 4.07
N GLY A 180 -9.09 -14.34 5.41
CA GLY A 180 -10.25 -14.80 6.17
C GLY A 180 -11.52 -13.98 5.92
N LEU A 181 -11.42 -12.67 5.60
CA LEU A 181 -12.59 -11.88 5.22
C LEU A 181 -13.12 -12.27 3.83
N LEU A 182 -12.24 -12.61 2.88
CA LEU A 182 -12.65 -13.14 1.57
C LEU A 182 -13.27 -14.53 1.70
N GLU A 183 -12.68 -15.42 2.49
CA GLU A 183 -13.24 -16.74 2.78
C GLU A 183 -14.63 -16.61 3.40
N GLN A 184 -14.79 -15.74 4.40
CA GLN A 184 -16.09 -15.47 5.02
C GLN A 184 -17.12 -14.96 4.00
N LEU A 185 -16.73 -14.12 3.05
CA LEU A 185 -17.63 -13.72 1.97
C LEU A 185 -17.99 -14.93 1.07
N ASN A 186 -17.00 -15.72 0.67
CA ASN A 186 -17.18 -16.83 -0.26
C ASN A 186 -18.06 -17.95 0.30
N THR A 187 -18.09 -18.17 1.62
CA THR A 187 -19.04 -19.12 2.24
C THR A 187 -20.51 -18.67 2.14
N ARG A 188 -20.77 -17.43 1.70
CA ARG A 188 -22.11 -16.82 1.58
C ARG A 188 -22.52 -16.59 0.13
N LEU A 189 -21.66 -16.93 -0.83
CA LEU A 189 -21.89 -16.77 -2.26
C LEU A 189 -22.17 -18.12 -2.92
N GLU A 190 -23.00 -18.11 -3.96
CA GLU A 190 -23.22 -19.30 -4.80
C GLU A 190 -21.96 -19.69 -5.58
N LYS A 191 -21.26 -18.67 -6.12
CA LYS A 191 -19.98 -18.82 -6.80
C LYS A 191 -18.91 -18.02 -6.04
N PRO A 192 -17.82 -18.66 -5.57
CA PRO A 192 -16.71 -17.96 -4.94
C PRO A 192 -16.11 -16.90 -5.87
N LEU A 193 -15.70 -15.79 -5.28
CA LEU A 193 -15.05 -14.68 -5.98
C LEU A 193 -13.56 -14.59 -5.57
N PRO A 194 -12.68 -14.21 -6.51
CA PRO A 194 -11.27 -13.97 -6.22
C PRO A 194 -11.04 -12.63 -5.51
N MET A 195 -9.90 -12.51 -4.82
CA MET A 195 -9.48 -11.27 -4.15
C MET A 195 -9.36 -10.08 -5.10
N ASN A 196 -9.05 -10.33 -6.38
CA ASN A 196 -8.86 -9.29 -7.40
C ASN A 196 -10.10 -8.41 -7.63
N ARG A 197 -11.30 -8.84 -7.20
CA ARG A 197 -12.52 -8.01 -7.22
C ARG A 197 -12.41 -6.81 -6.28
N PHE A 198 -11.68 -6.95 -5.18
CA PHE A 198 -11.53 -5.91 -4.15
C PHE A 198 -10.31 -5.04 -4.36
N ARG A 199 -9.40 -5.49 -5.24
CA ARG A 199 -8.20 -4.76 -5.66
C ARG A 199 -7.32 -4.26 -4.49
N PRO A 200 -7.08 -5.07 -3.43
CA PRO A 200 -6.20 -4.67 -2.34
C PRO A 200 -4.76 -4.57 -2.83
N ASN A 201 -3.96 -3.79 -2.12
CA ASN A 201 -2.51 -3.72 -2.32
C ASN A 201 -1.79 -4.74 -1.46
N ILE A 202 -2.27 -4.97 -0.24
CA ILE A 202 -1.67 -5.88 0.74
C ILE A 202 -2.76 -6.85 1.18
N VAL A 203 -2.51 -8.13 1.01
CA VAL A 203 -3.35 -9.19 1.57
C VAL A 203 -2.62 -9.79 2.76
N VAL A 204 -3.35 -10.05 3.85
CA VAL A 204 -2.80 -10.64 5.06
C VAL A 204 -3.47 -11.96 5.40
N THR A 205 -2.70 -12.85 6.01
CA THR A 205 -3.14 -14.15 6.47
C THR A 205 -2.77 -14.35 7.94
N ASP A 206 -2.99 -15.56 8.46
CA ASP A 206 -2.69 -15.95 9.84
C ASP A 206 -3.34 -15.02 10.88
N CYS A 207 -4.57 -14.59 10.59
CA CYS A 207 -5.39 -13.76 11.44
C CYS A 207 -6.88 -14.14 11.34
N ALA A 208 -7.70 -13.69 12.29
CA ALA A 208 -9.13 -13.88 12.21
C ALA A 208 -9.74 -13.15 11.00
N ALA A 209 -10.85 -13.66 10.46
CA ALA A 209 -11.60 -12.98 9.42
C ALA A 209 -11.92 -11.53 9.84
N ALA A 210 -11.60 -10.58 8.97
CA ALA A 210 -11.77 -9.15 9.22
C ALA A 210 -10.95 -8.61 10.41
N ALA A 211 -9.85 -9.26 10.80
CA ALA A 211 -9.00 -8.77 11.90
C ALA A 211 -8.52 -7.34 11.69
N GLU A 212 -8.33 -6.92 10.43
CA GLU A 212 -7.96 -5.55 10.04
C GLU A 212 -8.97 -4.50 10.50
N ASP A 213 -10.24 -4.87 10.75
CA ASP A 213 -11.21 -3.98 11.37
C ASP A 213 -10.73 -3.47 12.73
N GLY A 214 -9.97 -4.28 13.47
CA GLY A 214 -9.45 -3.92 14.78
C GLY A 214 -8.13 -3.15 14.76
N TRP A 215 -7.48 -2.94 13.61
CA TRP A 215 -6.12 -2.39 13.55
C TRP A 215 -6.15 -0.87 13.35
N ILE A 216 -5.35 -0.14 14.14
CA ILE A 216 -5.13 1.31 13.95
C ILE A 216 -3.72 1.54 13.46
N GLU A 217 -2.71 1.10 14.21
CA GLU A 217 -1.30 1.35 13.92
C GLU A 217 -0.53 0.04 14.04
N TYR A 218 0.33 -0.23 13.07
CA TYR A 218 1.08 -1.49 13.02
C TYR A 218 2.29 -1.39 12.10
N GLY A 219 3.31 -2.17 12.42
CA GLY A 219 4.47 -2.37 11.56
C GLY A 219 4.20 -3.44 10.50
N ILE A 220 4.80 -3.28 9.33
CA ILE A 220 4.89 -4.31 8.29
C ILE A 220 6.37 -4.55 8.02
N GLY A 221 6.84 -5.77 8.26
CA GLY A 221 8.27 -6.08 8.15
C GLY A 221 9.10 -5.23 9.12
N LYS A 222 10.26 -4.75 8.66
CA LYS A 222 11.24 -4.06 9.53
C LYS A 222 11.09 -2.54 9.59
N ASP A 223 10.80 -1.92 8.45
CA ASP A 223 10.99 -0.47 8.26
C ASP A 223 9.68 0.30 8.06
N VAL A 224 8.58 -0.40 7.80
CA VAL A 224 7.31 0.22 7.42
C VAL A 224 6.39 0.30 8.64
N LEU A 225 5.91 1.52 8.91
CA LEU A 225 4.87 1.80 9.90
C LEU A 225 3.65 2.34 9.17
N VAL A 226 2.46 1.81 9.44
CA VAL A 226 1.22 2.24 8.79
C VAL A 226 0.13 2.57 9.79
N GLU A 227 -0.81 3.39 9.33
CA GLU A 227 -2.04 3.73 10.05
C GLU A 227 -3.26 3.37 9.18
N SER A 228 -4.22 2.64 9.75
CA SER A 228 -5.53 2.34 9.17
C SER A 228 -6.50 3.49 9.43
N VAL A 229 -6.78 4.27 8.39
CA VAL A 229 -7.47 5.55 8.52
C VAL A 229 -8.98 5.46 8.23
N LYS A 230 -9.40 4.70 7.22
CA LYS A 230 -10.81 4.66 6.81
C LYS A 230 -11.22 3.25 6.35
N PRO A 231 -12.35 2.69 6.82
CA PRO A 231 -12.87 1.45 6.26
C PRO A 231 -13.22 1.64 4.78
N CYS A 232 -12.88 0.67 3.93
CA CYS A 232 -13.03 0.82 2.49
C CYS A 232 -14.47 0.53 2.05
N ASP A 233 -15.19 1.58 1.66
CA ASP A 233 -16.53 1.49 1.07
C ASP A 233 -16.46 0.88 -0.33
N ARG A 234 -17.30 -0.13 -0.59
CA ARG A 234 -17.25 -0.89 -1.84
C ARG A 234 -18.28 -0.38 -2.83
N CYS A 235 -17.85 -0.27 -4.08
CA CYS A 235 -18.67 0.19 -5.19
C CYS A 235 -18.83 -0.89 -6.27
N THR A 236 -19.59 -0.58 -7.32
CA THR A 236 -19.94 -1.50 -8.42
C THR A 236 -18.75 -2.07 -9.18
N VAL A 237 -17.57 -1.46 -9.09
CA VAL A 237 -16.32 -2.02 -9.66
C VAL A 237 -16.04 -3.41 -9.09
N THR A 238 -16.39 -3.67 -7.82
CA THR A 238 -16.24 -5.01 -7.22
C THR A 238 -17.11 -6.08 -7.89
N CYS A 239 -18.16 -5.67 -8.61
CA CYS A 239 -19.04 -6.57 -9.34
C CYS A 239 -18.59 -6.84 -10.78
N THR A 240 -17.47 -6.27 -11.21
CA THR A 240 -16.91 -6.48 -12.54
C THR A 240 -15.94 -7.65 -12.50
N ASP A 241 -16.16 -8.64 -13.37
CA ASP A 241 -15.20 -9.71 -13.59
C ASP A 241 -13.92 -9.13 -14.20
N GLN A 242 -12.79 -9.32 -13.52
CA GLN A 242 -11.52 -8.74 -13.95
C GLN A 242 -10.87 -9.50 -15.12
N ASP A 243 -11.44 -10.63 -15.54
CA ASP A 243 -10.94 -11.44 -16.66
C ASP A 243 -11.86 -11.39 -17.89
N THR A 244 -13.16 -11.12 -17.70
CA THR A 244 -14.14 -11.06 -18.80
C THR A 244 -14.79 -9.69 -18.99
N ALA A 245 -14.61 -8.76 -18.04
CA ALA A 245 -15.31 -7.48 -17.96
C ALA A 245 -16.85 -7.58 -17.82
N GLU A 246 -17.39 -8.76 -17.54
CA GLU A 246 -18.81 -8.94 -17.26
C GLU A 246 -19.19 -8.28 -15.93
N VAL A 247 -20.32 -7.59 -15.89
CA VAL A 247 -20.77 -6.85 -14.70
C VAL A 247 -21.98 -7.53 -14.08
N GLY A 248 -21.83 -7.98 -12.84
CA GLY A 248 -22.89 -8.60 -12.05
C GLY A 248 -23.44 -7.70 -10.94
N LYS A 249 -24.12 -8.34 -9.97
CA LYS A 249 -24.61 -7.69 -8.74
C LYS A 249 -23.80 -8.07 -7.49
N GLU A 250 -23.19 -9.25 -7.48
CA GLU A 250 -22.29 -9.70 -6.41
C GLU A 250 -20.91 -9.08 -6.59
N PRO A 251 -20.17 -8.77 -5.50
CA PRO A 251 -20.42 -9.17 -4.11
C PRO A 251 -21.29 -8.21 -3.30
N LEU A 252 -21.72 -7.08 -3.86
CA LEU A 252 -22.36 -6.01 -3.07
C LEU A 252 -23.67 -6.43 -2.41
N VAL A 253 -24.47 -7.27 -3.08
CA VAL A 253 -25.73 -7.80 -2.53
C VAL A 253 -25.47 -8.63 -1.29
N THR A 254 -24.48 -9.53 -1.33
CA THR A 254 -24.12 -10.36 -0.19
C THR A 254 -23.43 -9.57 0.91
N LEU A 255 -22.50 -8.68 0.56
CA LEU A 255 -21.83 -7.80 1.53
C LEU A 255 -22.82 -6.93 2.30
N LYS A 256 -23.90 -6.45 1.68
CA LYS A 256 -24.92 -5.64 2.36
C LYS A 256 -25.52 -6.34 3.59
N LYS A 257 -25.61 -7.67 3.56
CA LYS A 257 -26.22 -8.48 4.62
C LYS A 257 -25.38 -8.55 5.89
N PHE A 258 -24.05 -8.48 5.79
CA PHE A 258 -23.15 -8.69 6.95
C PHE A 258 -21.99 -7.70 7.09
N ARG A 259 -21.75 -6.85 6.08
CA ARG A 259 -20.69 -5.83 6.05
C ARG A 259 -21.23 -4.42 5.79
N SER A 260 -22.54 -4.20 5.93
CA SER A 260 -23.08 -2.84 5.98
C SER A 260 -22.76 -2.17 7.31
N SER A 261 -22.79 -0.84 7.38
CA SER A 261 -22.62 -0.11 8.64
C SER A 261 -23.57 -0.63 9.73
N ALA A 262 -24.83 -0.84 9.38
CA ALA A 262 -25.84 -1.40 10.27
C ALA A 262 -25.49 -2.81 10.76
N ALA A 263 -25.04 -3.70 9.87
CA ALA A 263 -24.65 -5.07 10.25
C ALA A 263 -23.40 -5.11 11.15
N LEU A 264 -22.52 -4.12 11.00
CA LEU A 264 -21.29 -3.99 11.80
C LEU A 264 -21.47 -3.19 13.08
N GLY A 265 -22.61 -2.52 13.27
CA GLY A 265 -22.84 -1.61 14.39
C GLY A 265 -21.99 -0.33 14.32
N TRP A 266 -21.59 0.10 13.12
CA TRP A 266 -20.76 1.29 12.91
C TRP A 266 -21.62 2.53 12.67
N ASP A 267 -21.25 3.65 13.29
CA ASP A 267 -21.91 4.95 13.14
C ASP A 267 -21.34 5.70 11.93
N MET A 268 -21.82 5.32 10.75
CA MET A 268 -21.36 5.86 9.48
C MET A 268 -22.44 6.71 8.82
N SER A 269 -22.09 7.91 8.36
CA SER A 269 -23.02 8.88 7.74
C SER A 269 -23.64 8.42 6.42
N LYS A 270 -23.20 7.30 5.84
CA LYS A 270 -23.72 6.73 4.60
C LYS A 270 -23.97 5.22 4.76
N SER A 271 -25.09 4.75 4.20
CA SER A 271 -25.36 3.33 4.03
C SER A 271 -24.45 2.76 2.94
N ALA A 272 -23.26 2.33 3.34
CA ALA A 272 -22.27 1.68 2.50
C ALA A 272 -22.00 0.26 3.00
N VAL A 273 -21.32 -0.53 2.17
CA VAL A 273 -20.81 -1.86 2.53
C VAL A 273 -19.28 -1.81 2.53
N TYR A 274 -18.65 -2.53 3.45
CA TYR A 274 -17.21 -2.36 3.74
C TYR A 274 -16.42 -3.65 3.55
N PHE A 275 -15.27 -3.55 2.90
CA PHE A 275 -14.35 -4.68 2.71
C PHE A 275 -12.91 -4.19 2.60
N GLY A 276 -12.10 -4.54 3.60
CA GLY A 276 -10.74 -4.02 3.80
C GLY A 276 -10.68 -2.60 4.39
N TRP A 277 -9.45 -2.17 4.64
CA TRP A 277 -9.12 -0.87 5.23
C TRP A 277 -8.18 -0.07 4.36
N ASN A 278 -8.47 1.22 4.21
CA ASN A 278 -7.55 2.16 3.61
C ASN A 278 -6.45 2.51 4.62
N ILE A 279 -5.20 2.44 4.19
CA ILE A 279 -4.03 2.63 5.04
C ILE A 279 -3.12 3.71 4.47
N VAL A 280 -2.38 4.36 5.36
CA VAL A 280 -1.40 5.39 5.04
C VAL A 280 -0.05 5.03 5.67
N PRO A 281 1.09 5.31 5.01
CA PRO A 281 2.40 5.11 5.58
C PRO A 281 2.74 6.24 6.56
N LYS A 282 3.22 5.86 7.74
CA LYS A 282 3.83 6.76 8.75
C LYS A 282 5.37 6.68 8.69
N ALA A 283 5.90 5.54 8.26
CA ALA A 283 7.29 5.35 7.85
C ALA A 283 7.31 4.56 6.53
N GLN A 284 8.16 4.99 5.60
CA GLN A 284 8.33 4.39 4.27
C GLN A 284 9.41 3.31 4.30
N GLY A 285 9.32 2.33 3.42
CA GLY A 285 10.24 1.21 3.37
C GLY A 285 9.78 0.14 2.40
N ALA A 286 10.57 -0.91 2.23
CA ALA A 286 10.18 -2.05 1.41
C ALA A 286 9.21 -2.96 2.19
N VAL A 287 8.14 -3.39 1.53
CA VAL A 287 7.22 -4.43 1.99
C VAL A 287 7.43 -5.66 1.13
N HIS A 288 7.50 -6.84 1.77
CA HIS A 288 7.66 -8.13 1.12
C HIS A 288 6.48 -9.04 1.42
N VAL A 289 6.22 -10.00 0.54
CA VAL A 289 5.47 -11.20 0.91
C VAL A 289 6.19 -11.88 2.09
N ASP A 290 5.41 -12.48 3.00
CA ASP A 290 5.85 -13.06 4.26
C ASP A 290 6.33 -12.09 5.35
N ASP A 291 6.30 -10.77 5.12
CA ASP A 291 6.56 -9.81 6.19
C ASP A 291 5.54 -9.94 7.33
N ASP A 292 6.04 -10.02 8.56
CA ASP A 292 5.22 -10.03 9.77
C ASP A 292 4.47 -8.70 9.94
N ILE A 293 3.26 -8.78 10.49
CA ILE A 293 2.45 -7.65 10.91
C ILE A 293 2.48 -7.53 12.43
N LEU A 294 3.14 -6.49 12.93
CA LEU A 294 3.22 -6.19 14.36
C LEU A 294 2.17 -5.15 14.74
N ILE A 295 1.08 -5.61 15.38
CA ILE A 295 0.01 -4.72 15.83
C ILE A 295 0.46 -3.87 17.03
N ILE A 296 0.51 -2.56 16.85
CA ILE A 296 0.92 -1.57 17.87
C ILE A 296 -0.31 -1.01 18.59
N LYS A 297 -1.34 -0.66 17.82
CA LYS A 297 -2.57 -0.05 18.34
C LYS A 297 -3.80 -0.67 17.73
N ARG A 298 -4.79 -1.01 18.58
CA ARG A 298 -6.09 -1.55 18.17
C ARG A 298 -7.21 -0.55 18.42
N ARG A 299 -8.28 -0.63 17.63
CA ARG A 299 -9.52 0.09 17.88
C ARG A 299 -10.46 -0.70 18.79
N GLU A 300 -11.23 0.03 19.58
CA GLU A 300 -12.42 -0.50 20.21
C GLU A 300 -13.49 -0.79 19.14
N LYS A 301 -14.50 -1.60 19.46
CA LYS A 301 -15.43 -2.20 18.49
C LYS A 301 -16.23 -1.18 17.64
N ASN A 302 -16.31 0.09 18.03
CA ASN A 302 -17.12 1.08 17.35
C ASN A 302 -16.26 1.93 16.40
N VAL A 303 -16.62 1.91 15.11
CA VAL A 303 -16.09 2.85 14.11
C VAL A 303 -17.15 3.92 13.86
N ALA A 304 -16.74 5.19 13.94
CA ALA A 304 -17.57 6.35 13.61
C ALA A 304 -16.86 7.22 12.57
N VAL A 305 -17.63 8.01 11.82
CA VAL A 305 -17.04 9.08 10.99
C VAL A 305 -16.51 10.17 11.92
N PRO A 306 -15.22 10.58 11.81
CA PRO A 306 -14.69 11.70 12.58
C PRO A 306 -15.58 12.94 12.39
N SER A 307 -15.94 13.62 13.48
CA SER A 307 -16.79 14.80 13.36
C SER A 307 -16.03 15.92 12.63
N LYS A 308 -16.70 16.77 11.85
CA LYS A 308 -16.06 17.93 11.17
C LYS A 308 -15.33 18.88 12.13
N ASN A 309 -15.64 18.83 13.43
CA ASN A 309 -15.06 19.69 14.47
C ASN A 309 -14.01 18.97 15.33
N GLU A 310 -13.85 17.65 15.20
CA GLU A 310 -12.70 16.94 15.75
C GLU A 310 -11.54 17.17 14.79
N LYS A 311 -10.69 18.15 15.12
CA LYS A 311 -9.39 18.25 14.47
C LYS A 311 -8.69 16.90 14.66
N VAL A 312 -8.41 16.21 13.56
CA VAL A 312 -7.35 15.19 13.52
C VAL A 312 -6.12 15.87 14.16
N PRO A 313 -5.55 15.34 15.25
CA PRO A 313 -4.40 15.96 15.86
C PRO A 313 -3.31 16.09 14.81
N SER A 314 -3.03 17.32 14.40
CA SER A 314 -1.92 17.64 13.52
C SER A 314 -0.66 17.06 14.16
N ALA A 315 0.03 16.18 13.43
CA ALA A 315 1.38 15.75 13.78
C ALA A 315 2.40 16.89 13.51
N THR A 316 2.08 18.13 13.90
CA THR A 316 3.03 19.23 14.00
C THR A 316 3.54 19.31 15.43
N ALA A 317 4.10 18.21 15.89
CA ALA A 317 5.15 18.21 16.88
C ALA A 317 6.08 17.08 16.46
N LYS A 318 7.28 17.41 15.95
CA LYS A 318 8.36 16.43 15.90
C LYS A 318 8.44 15.85 17.31
N PRO A 319 8.14 14.56 17.54
CA PRO A 319 8.41 14.03 18.85
C PRO A 319 9.94 14.05 18.97
N GLN A 320 10.48 14.83 19.91
CA GLN A 320 11.84 14.59 20.38
C GLN A 320 11.80 13.28 21.15
N VAL A 321 11.67 12.17 20.44
CA VAL A 321 12.05 10.88 20.98
C VAL A 321 13.57 10.88 20.95
N LYS A 322 14.19 11.10 22.10
CA LYS A 322 15.55 10.63 22.31
C LYS A 322 15.50 9.12 22.11
N VAL A 323 15.90 8.66 20.92
CA VAL A 323 16.20 7.25 20.68
C VAL A 323 17.32 6.90 21.67
N LYS A 324 16.95 6.22 22.76
CA LYS A 324 17.95 5.69 23.69
C LYS A 324 18.80 4.69 22.93
N SER A 325 20.11 4.79 23.09
CA SER A 325 21.01 3.86 22.43
C SER A 325 20.73 2.44 22.93
N GLN A 326 21.05 1.44 22.12
CA GLN A 326 20.91 0.02 22.51
C GLN A 326 21.64 -0.28 23.84
N ARG A 327 22.71 0.46 24.17
CA ARG A 327 23.43 0.39 25.46
C ARG A 327 22.60 0.89 26.64
N ASP A 328 21.75 1.90 26.46
CA ASP A 328 20.93 2.47 27.53
C ASP A 328 19.74 1.58 27.86
N MET A 329 19.15 0.93 26.84
CA MET A 329 18.09 -0.06 27.03
C MET A 329 18.61 -1.33 27.74
N ILE A 330 19.84 -1.76 27.45
CA ILE A 330 20.49 -2.89 28.14
C ILE A 330 20.78 -2.54 29.61
N LYS A 331 21.20 -1.30 29.91
CA LYS A 331 21.43 -0.85 31.30
C LYS A 331 20.16 -0.81 32.13
N GLU A 332 19.05 -0.35 31.56
CA GLU A 332 17.74 -0.32 32.24
C GLU A 332 17.16 -1.72 32.44
N GLY A 333 17.33 -2.62 31.45
CA GLY A 333 16.97 -4.04 31.60
C GLY A 333 17.80 -4.77 32.66
N LEU A 334 19.10 -4.47 32.77
CA LEU A 334 19.96 -5.01 33.83
C LEU A 334 19.56 -4.50 35.22
N TRP A 335 19.17 -3.22 35.32
CA TRP A 335 18.73 -2.61 36.58
C TRP A 335 17.39 -3.17 37.07
N ALA A 336 16.44 -3.40 36.15
CA ALA A 336 15.16 -4.02 36.47
C ALA A 336 15.31 -5.49 36.89
N ALA A 337 16.24 -6.24 36.28
CA ALA A 337 16.55 -7.62 36.66
C ALA A 337 17.22 -7.72 38.04
N LEU A 338 18.00 -6.71 38.44
CA LEU A 338 18.63 -6.63 39.77
C LEU A 338 17.65 -6.29 40.90
N GLN A 339 16.48 -5.71 40.58
CA GLN A 339 15.43 -5.43 41.56
C GLN A 339 14.47 -6.61 41.79
N GLY A 340 14.50 -7.64 40.93
CA GLY A 340 13.48 -8.70 40.88
C GLY A 340 13.91 -10.11 41.27
N ALA A 341 15.18 -10.36 41.61
CA ALA A 341 15.64 -11.72 41.92
C ALA A 341 16.71 -11.76 43.03
N SER A 342 16.63 -12.79 43.88
CA SER A 342 17.65 -13.16 44.87
C SER A 342 19.05 -13.13 44.25
N VAL A 343 19.87 -12.21 44.76
CA VAL A 343 21.12 -11.70 44.16
C VAL A 343 22.22 -12.77 43.96
N ALA A 344 22.06 -13.98 44.50
CA ALA A 344 23.13 -14.99 44.48
C ALA A 344 23.24 -15.83 43.18
N VAL A 345 22.14 -16.05 42.44
CA VAL A 345 22.14 -17.02 41.31
C VAL A 345 22.39 -16.33 39.95
N ALA A 346 21.93 -15.09 39.77
CA ALA A 346 22.10 -14.36 38.52
C ALA A 346 23.54 -13.86 38.31
N VAL A 347 24.26 -13.53 39.38
CA VAL A 347 25.62 -12.99 39.32
C VAL A 347 26.63 -14.07 38.90
N ALA A 348 26.44 -15.32 39.31
CA ALA A 348 27.33 -16.44 38.95
C ALA A 348 27.23 -16.83 37.46
N GLY A 349 26.02 -16.80 36.88
CA GLY A 349 25.82 -17.13 35.46
C GLY A 349 26.35 -16.08 34.50
N ILE A 350 26.27 -14.80 34.87
CA ILE A 350 26.76 -13.69 34.05
C ILE A 350 28.30 -13.61 34.08
N LEU A 351 28.92 -13.87 35.25
CA LEU A 351 30.38 -13.91 35.38
C LEU A 351 31.00 -15.06 34.58
N MET A 352 30.39 -16.25 34.55
CA MET A 352 30.90 -17.37 33.74
C MET A 352 30.82 -17.11 32.23
N SER A 353 29.74 -16.48 31.75
CA SER A 353 29.61 -16.13 30.32
C SER A 353 30.58 -15.03 29.89
N LEU A 354 30.86 -14.04 30.75
CA LEU A 354 31.87 -13.00 30.49
C LEU A 354 33.30 -13.56 30.50
N MET A 355 33.61 -14.50 31.41
CA MET A 355 34.91 -15.19 31.43
C MET A 355 35.10 -16.06 30.17
N TYR A 356 34.06 -16.77 29.73
CA TYR A 356 34.11 -17.57 28.51
C TYR A 356 34.36 -16.71 27.26
N TYR A 357 33.77 -15.51 27.20
CA TYR A 357 33.94 -14.60 26.07
C TYR A 357 35.35 -13.96 26.03
N LEU A 358 35.91 -13.62 27.20
CA LEU A 358 37.26 -13.05 27.31
C LEU A 358 38.39 -14.05 27.01
N ILE A 359 38.16 -15.35 27.30
CA ILE A 359 39.13 -16.42 26.98
C ILE A 359 39.14 -16.73 25.47
N LYS A 360 37.99 -16.62 24.78
CA LYS A 360 37.91 -16.81 23.32
C LYS A 360 38.47 -15.64 22.50
N SER A 361 38.56 -14.43 23.06
CA SER A 361 39.04 -13.25 22.33
C SER A 361 40.56 -13.02 22.43
N THR A 362 41.32 -13.95 23.03
CA THR A 362 42.77 -13.78 23.28
C THR A 362 43.66 -14.86 22.65
N THR A 363 43.13 -15.69 21.74
CA THR A 363 43.96 -16.62 20.93
C THR A 363 44.28 -15.99 19.57
N PRO A 364 45.55 -15.64 19.27
CA PRO A 364 45.94 -15.17 17.95
C PRO A 364 46.13 -16.36 17.01
N THR A 365 45.48 -16.32 15.85
CA THR A 365 45.78 -17.17 14.69
C THR A 365 47.10 -16.73 14.07
N ALA A 366 48.07 -17.65 14.01
CA ALA A 366 49.34 -17.44 13.33
C ALA A 366 49.16 -17.62 11.82
N ASP A 367 49.41 -16.57 11.05
CA ASP A 367 49.54 -16.63 9.60
C ASP A 367 50.93 -17.18 9.23
N ILE A 368 50.95 -18.32 8.54
CA ILE A 368 52.15 -18.86 7.89
C ILE A 368 52.21 -18.29 6.48
N VAL A 369 53.14 -17.35 6.26
CA VAL A 369 53.50 -16.84 4.93
C VAL A 369 54.53 -17.79 4.32
N HIS A 370 54.20 -18.38 3.18
CA HIS A 370 55.18 -19.00 2.29
C HIS A 370 55.66 -17.95 1.28
N GLU A 371 56.96 -17.69 1.24
CA GLU A 371 57.63 -17.06 0.09
C GLU A 371 58.54 -18.09 -0.62
N PRO A 372 58.79 -17.90 -1.93
CA PRO A 372 59.36 -18.92 -2.79
C PRO A 372 60.89 -18.83 -2.87
N THR A 373 61.55 -19.99 -2.94
CA THR A 373 62.74 -20.23 -3.77
C THR A 373 62.80 -21.70 -4.16
#